data_AF-A0A2T2ZYL1-F1
#
_entry.id   AF-A0A2T2ZYL1-F1
#
_cell.length_a   1.000
_cell.length_b   1.000
_cell.length_c   1.000
_cell.angle_alpha   90.00
_cell.angle_beta   90.00
_cell.angle_gamma   90.00
#
_symmetry.space_group_name_H-M   'P 1'
#
loop_
_entity.id
_entity.type
_entity.pdbx_description
1 polymer ?
#
loop_
_entity_poly.entity_id
_entity_poly.type
_entity_poly.pdbx_seq_one_letter_code
_entity_poly.pdbx_strand_id
1 'polypeptide(L)'
;MLTPPILIQQMMAFDLNGLPPRWRKQCQFMSQDLSNERDQPLSVKDWLNEVYFEQDKSSELTANDIAQIGELISRLLKMEPSLRATTTNILDNSWFKSS
;
A
#
# COMPACT_ATOMS: atom_id res chain seq x y z
N MET A 1 -3.77 10.03 -16.99
CA MET A 1 -2.84 9.01 -17.56
C MET A 1 -1.77 8.73 -16.52
N LEU A 2 -1.30 7.50 -16.38
CA LEU A 2 -0.22 7.18 -15.43
C LEU A 2 1.11 7.76 -15.96
N THR A 3 1.68 8.73 -15.25
CA THR A 3 3.00 9.31 -15.55
C THR A 3 4.04 8.78 -14.55
N PRO A 4 5.34 8.76 -14.88
CA PRO A 4 6.37 8.31 -13.94
C PRO A 4 6.34 9.05 -12.59
N PRO A 5 6.13 10.38 -12.55
CA PRO A 5 5.99 11.09 -11.28
C PRO A 5 4.74 10.69 -10.46
N ILE A 6 3.59 10.49 -11.12
CA ILE A 6 2.35 10.02 -10.45
C ILE A 6 2.57 8.62 -9.87
N LEU A 7 3.22 7.74 -10.63
CA LEU A 7 3.56 6.40 -10.17
C LEU A 7 4.44 6.46 -8.91
N ILE A 8 5.44 7.34 -8.87
CA ILE A 8 6.31 7.50 -7.70
C ILE A 8 5.53 7.98 -6.48
N GLN A 9 4.62 8.95 -6.64
CA GLN A 9 3.76 9.41 -5.54
C GLN A 9 2.87 8.29 -5.00
N GLN A 10 2.25 7.51 -5.89
CA GLN A 10 1.46 6.34 -5.51
C GLN A 10 2.32 5.32 -4.74
N MET A 11 3.50 4.98 -5.26
CA MET A 11 4.45 4.08 -4.60
C MET A 11 4.87 4.57 -3.20
N MET A 12 4.99 5.88 -3.00
CA MET A 12 5.30 6.47 -1.69
C MET A 12 4.12 6.37 -0.72
N ALA A 13 2.90 6.61 -1.18
CA ALA A 13 1.71 6.66 -0.33
C ALA A 13 1.19 5.31 0.12
N PHE A 14 1.43 4.26 -0.67
CA PHE A 14 1.16 2.90 -0.27
C PHE A 14 2.09 2.42 0.88
N ASP A 15 2.90 3.31 1.47
CA ASP A 15 3.75 3.13 2.66
C ASP A 15 4.49 1.78 2.69
N LEU A 16 5.15 1.49 1.58
CA LEU A 16 5.89 0.24 1.38
C LEU A 16 7.25 0.24 2.10
N ASN A 17 7.30 0.80 3.32
CA ASN A 17 8.48 1.13 4.14
C ASN A 17 9.47 2.08 3.43
N GLY A 18 8.94 2.93 2.56
CA GLY A 18 9.72 3.92 1.84
C GLY A 18 10.47 3.37 0.63
N LEU A 19 10.89 4.30 -0.23
CA LEU A 19 11.67 3.97 -1.41
C LEU A 19 13.04 3.41 -1.03
N PRO A 20 13.52 2.36 -1.73
CA PRO A 20 14.88 1.86 -1.57
C PRO A 20 15.88 3.03 -1.63
N PRO A 21 16.93 3.05 -0.79
CA PRO A 21 17.89 4.15 -0.76
C PRO A 21 18.48 4.49 -2.13
N ARG A 22 18.68 3.46 -2.98
CA ARG A 22 19.15 3.60 -4.37
C ARG A 22 18.21 4.41 -5.28
N TRP A 23 16.92 4.48 -4.97
CA TRP A 23 15.91 5.18 -5.78
C TRP A 23 15.58 6.57 -5.25
N ARG A 24 15.89 6.85 -3.98
CA ARG A 24 15.49 8.09 -3.29
C ARG A 24 15.92 9.36 -4.05
N LYS A 25 17.17 9.40 -4.56
CA LYS A 25 17.68 10.56 -5.31
C LYS A 25 16.92 10.80 -6.61
N GLN A 26 16.68 9.74 -7.38
CA GLN A 26 15.97 9.83 -8.65
C GLN A 26 14.49 10.20 -8.45
N CYS A 27 13.85 9.61 -7.44
CA CYS A 27 12.46 9.89 -7.11
C CYS A 27 12.26 11.32 -6.58
N GLN A 28 13.18 11.85 -5.77
CA GLN A 28 13.13 13.25 -5.32
C GLN A 28 13.16 14.22 -6.49
N PHE A 29 14.06 14.01 -7.46
CA PHE A 29 14.13 14.83 -8.66
C PHE A 29 12.81 14.80 -9.45
N MET A 30 12.24 13.62 -9.66
CA MET A 30 10.99 13.44 -10.40
C MET A 30 9.74 13.97 -9.66
N SER A 31 9.75 13.98 -8.33
CA SER A 31 8.62 14.44 -7.50
C SER A 31 8.52 15.96 -7.35
N GLN A 32 9.62 16.70 -7.55
CA GLN A 32 9.63 18.17 -7.45
C GLN A 32 8.75 18.84 -8.51
N ASP A 33 8.59 18.20 -9.68
CA ASP A 33 7.77 18.69 -10.79
C ASP A 33 6.25 18.56 -10.56
N LEU A 34 5.81 17.79 -9.54
CA LEU A 34 4.40 17.42 -9.33
C LEU A 34 3.68 18.17 -8.21
N SER A 35 4.28 19.21 -7.63
CA SER A 35 3.72 19.98 -6.52
C SER A 35 2.29 20.53 -6.73
N ASN A 36 1.75 20.44 -7.96
CA ASN A 36 0.49 21.04 -8.40
C ASN A 36 -0.64 20.03 -8.72
N GLU A 37 -0.41 18.71 -8.68
CA GLU A 37 -1.47 17.73 -8.98
C GLU A 37 -2.16 17.22 -7.70
N ARG A 38 -3.50 17.21 -7.74
CA ARG A 38 -4.42 17.21 -6.58
C ARG A 38 -4.76 15.84 -6.00
N ASP A 39 -4.17 14.76 -6.51
CA ASP A 39 -4.51 13.42 -6.03
C ASP A 39 -3.61 13.09 -4.84
N GLN A 40 -4.10 13.39 -3.63
CA GLN A 40 -3.45 12.92 -2.42
C GLN A 40 -3.39 11.39 -2.48
N PRO A 41 -2.19 10.82 -2.40
CA PRO A 41 -2.06 9.41 -2.66
C PRO A 41 -2.55 8.63 -1.43
N LEU A 42 -3.46 7.67 -1.64
CA LEU A 42 -4.12 6.88 -0.59
C LEU A 42 -3.19 5.77 -0.07
N SER A 43 -3.31 5.44 1.22
CA SER A 43 -2.64 4.26 1.76
C SER A 43 -3.28 2.97 1.22
N VAL A 44 -2.56 1.83 1.31
CA VAL A 44 -3.11 0.53 0.88
C VAL A 44 -4.40 0.21 1.65
N LYS A 45 -4.46 0.61 2.92
CA LYS A 45 -5.60 0.35 3.81
C LYS A 45 -6.80 1.19 3.41
N ASP A 46 -6.60 2.48 3.13
CA ASP A 46 -7.68 3.37 2.70
C ASP A 46 -8.25 2.93 1.36
N TRP A 47 -7.37 2.57 0.43
CA TRP A 47 -7.76 2.09 -0.90
C TRP A 47 -8.54 0.76 -0.81
N LEU A 48 -8.10 -0.18 0.04
CA LEU A 48 -8.82 -1.43 0.24
C LEU A 48 -10.20 -1.22 0.88
N ASN A 49 -10.31 -0.30 1.83
CA ASN A 49 -11.60 0.04 2.42
C ASN A 49 -12.55 0.65 1.38
N GLU A 50 -12.07 1.62 0.60
CA GLU A 50 -12.87 2.26 -0.45
C GLU A 50 -13.38 1.21 -1.43
N VAL A 51 -12.50 0.39 -2.02
CA VAL A 51 -12.87 -0.60 -3.04
C VAL A 51 -13.77 -1.70 -2.48
N TYR A 52 -13.55 -2.14 -1.24
CA TYR A 52 -14.35 -3.23 -0.66
C TYR A 52 -15.77 -2.78 -0.28
N PHE A 53 -15.91 -1.56 0.25
CA PHE A 53 -17.19 -1.04 0.74
C PHE A 53 -17.95 -0.17 -0.28
N GLU A 54 -17.35 0.20 -1.42
CA GLU A 54 -17.98 1.07 -2.44
C GLU A 54 -19.27 0.52 -3.06
N GLN A 55 -19.48 -0.80 -3.05
CA GLN A 55 -20.45 -1.43 -3.96
C GLN A 55 -21.79 -1.89 -3.36
N ASP A 56 -22.16 -1.44 -2.15
CA ASP A 56 -23.46 -1.76 -1.51
C ASP A 56 -23.78 -3.27 -1.45
N LYS A 57 -22.72 -4.09 -1.55
CA LYS A 57 -22.78 -5.55 -1.41
C LYS A 57 -22.78 -5.86 0.08
N SER A 58 -23.53 -6.91 0.46
CA SER A 58 -23.43 -7.48 1.81
C SER A 58 -21.97 -7.78 2.11
N SER A 59 -21.34 -6.99 2.98
CA SER A 59 -19.93 -7.11 3.31
C SER A 59 -19.72 -8.38 4.13
N GLU A 60 -18.99 -9.34 3.57
CA GLU A 60 -18.62 -10.58 4.27
C GLU A 60 -17.51 -10.31 5.31
N LEU A 61 -16.70 -9.29 5.07
CA LEU A 61 -15.59 -8.87 5.92
C LEU A 61 -15.92 -7.57 6.63
N THR A 62 -15.50 -7.47 7.89
CA THR A 62 -15.61 -6.24 8.66
C THR A 62 -14.52 -5.25 8.26
N ALA A 63 -14.70 -3.97 8.60
CA ALA A 63 -13.66 -2.96 8.40
C ALA A 63 -12.35 -3.32 9.13
N ASN A 64 -12.43 -4.03 10.26
CA ASN A 64 -11.26 -4.55 10.95
C ASN A 64 -10.54 -5.64 10.15
N ASP A 65 -11.27 -6.55 9.52
CA ASP A 65 -10.68 -7.59 8.66
C ASP A 65 -9.94 -6.96 7.48
N ILE A 66 -10.54 -5.96 6.83
CA ILE A 66 -9.89 -5.20 5.75
C ILE A 66 -8.63 -4.49 6.25
N ALA A 67 -8.64 -3.92 7.45
CA ALA A 67 -7.46 -3.32 8.05
C ALA A 67 -6.33 -4.34 8.31
N GLN A 68 -6.67 -5.55 8.79
CA GLN A 68 -5.71 -6.64 8.98
C GLN A 68 -5.13 -7.13 7.64
N ILE A 69 -5.98 -7.32 6.63
CA ILE A 69 -5.56 -7.70 5.28
C ILE A 69 -4.63 -6.64 4.68
N GLY A 70 -4.98 -5.36 4.78
CA GLY A 70 -4.17 -4.25 4.28
C GLY A 70 -2.79 -4.19 4.94
N GLU A 71 -2.72 -4.44 6.25
CA GLU A 71 -1.45 -4.57 6.96
C GLU A 71 -0.59 -5.73 6.42
N LEU A 72 -1.19 -6.92 6.25
CA LEU A 72 -0.48 -8.11 5.76
C LEU A 72 0.01 -7.93 4.32
N ILE A 73 -0.82 -7.35 3.44
CA ILE A 73 -0.47 -7.02 2.06
C ILE A 73 0.68 -6.00 2.05
N SER A 74 0.66 -4.97 2.90
CA SER A 74 1.73 -3.97 2.95
C SER A 74 3.10 -4.60 3.23
N ARG A 75 3.15 -5.65 4.06
CA ARG A 75 4.37 -6.41 4.40
C ARG A 75 4.88 -7.27 3.24
N LEU A 76 3.99 -7.72 2.36
CA LEU A 76 4.35 -8.47 1.16
C LEU A 76 4.78 -7.56 0.00
N LEU A 77 4.23 -6.34 -0.07
CA LEU A 77 4.45 -5.40 -1.18
C LEU A 77 5.67 -4.49 -1.00
N LYS A 78 6.52 -4.71 0.02
CA LYS A 78 7.70 -3.86 0.25
C LYS A 78 8.58 -3.78 -1.00
N MET A 79 8.99 -2.55 -1.33
CA MET A 79 9.71 -2.26 -2.57
C MET A 79 11.09 -2.91 -2.61
N GLU A 80 11.78 -2.92 -1.46
CA GLU A 80 13.01 -3.65 -1.29
C GLU A 80 12.69 -5.13 -1.01
N PRO A 81 13.02 -6.07 -1.91
CA PRO A 81 12.60 -7.47 -1.78
C PRO A 81 13.10 -8.14 -0.50
N SER A 82 14.29 -7.75 -0.03
CA SER A 82 14.88 -8.26 1.21
C SER A 82 14.11 -7.85 2.47
N LEU A 83 13.25 -6.83 2.40
CA LEU A 83 12.38 -6.38 3.49
C LEU A 83 10.97 -6.98 3.43
N ARG A 84 10.63 -7.74 2.37
CA ARG A 84 9.32 -8.39 2.28
C ARG A 84 9.23 -9.49 3.33
N ALA A 85 8.08 -9.55 4.00
CA ALA A 85 7.78 -10.67 4.87
C ALA A 85 7.71 -11.98 4.05
N THR A 86 8.18 -13.08 4.63
CA THR A 86 8.00 -14.39 4.04
C THR A 86 6.54 -14.85 4.20
N THR A 87 6.08 -15.72 3.30
CA THR A 87 4.72 -16.27 3.37
C THR A 87 4.47 -16.95 4.71
N THR A 88 5.45 -17.70 5.25
CA THR A 88 5.35 -18.34 6.56
C THR A 88 5.11 -17.33 7.68
N ASN A 89 5.82 -16.20 7.66
CA ASN A 89 5.68 -15.14 8.67
C ASN A 89 4.36 -14.35 8.55
N ILE A 90 3.75 -14.32 7.37
CA ILE A 90 2.42 -13.73 7.13
C ILE A 90 1.32 -14.67 7.61
N LEU A 91 1.43 -15.97 7.29
CA LEU A 91 0.46 -17.00 7.70
C LEU A 91 0.45 -17.24 9.21
N ASP A 92 1.55 -16.94 9.91
CA ASP A 92 1.62 -17.06 11.37
C ASP A 92 0.81 -15.99 12.12
N ASN A 93 0.28 -14.98 11.42
CA ASN A 93 -0.50 -13.90 12.01
C ASN A 93 -1.76 -14.44 12.72
N SER A 94 -2.05 -13.92 13.91
CA SER A 94 -3.17 -14.36 14.75
C SER A 94 -4.53 -14.20 14.10
N TRP A 95 -4.71 -13.23 13.20
CA TRP A 95 -5.97 -13.00 12.50
C TRP A 95 -6.41 -14.24 11.69
N PHE A 96 -5.48 -14.91 11.00
CA PHE A 96 -5.77 -16.17 10.30
C PHE A 96 -6.13 -17.33 11.23
N LYS A 97 -5.74 -17.25 12.51
CA LYS A 97 -5.98 -18.29 13.52
C LYS A 97 -7.24 -18.03 14.34
N SER A 98 -7.78 -16.82 14.27
CA SER A 98 -8.97 -16.38 15.01
C SER A 98 -10.24 -16.30 14.14
N SER A 99 -10.12 -16.59 12.84
CA SER A 99 -11.22 -16.61 11.88
C SER A 99 -11.92 -17.97 11.83
#